data_AF-A0A2A2RQ32-F1
#
_entry.id   AF-A0A2A2RQ32-F1
#
_cell.length_a   1.000
_cell.length_b   1.000
_cell.length_c   1.000
_cell.angle_alpha   90.00
_cell.angle_beta   90.00
_cell.angle_gamma   90.00
#
_symmetry.space_group_name_H-M   'P 1'
#
loop_
_entity.id
_entity.type
_entity.pdbx_description
1 polymer ?
#
loop_
_entity_poly.entity_id
_entity_poly.type
_entity_poly.pdbx_seq_one_letter_code
_entity_poly.pdbx_strand_id
1 'polypeptide(L)'
;MKNGLKLFLGVFATLALSWVGLLLTAHQQIGRLSQFKDPVDETLYPQPLSGLAVQGSMVYQDLGCVSCHTQQVRREGFGADLGRKWGQRGSYARDYIRDEVVLIGQSRLGPDLRNAGNLELHPYADADYFYRLLYAPQSVAPGTNMPAHAFLFEVHALAGRQPSTHAIKVPGRFGPGPGYEVVPTNRAHSLVAYLQSLKDSYDYPIERSRNAAAEKPKEGGH
;
A
#
# COMPACT_ATOMS: atom_id res chain seq x y z
N MET A 1 -7.79 -56.21 -0.65
CA MET A 1 -6.89 -55.21 -0.02
C MET A 1 -7.17 -55.15 1.49
N LYS A 2 -6.54 -55.97 2.34
CA LYS A 2 -6.88 -56.05 3.79
C LYS A 2 -6.40 -54.85 4.63
N ASN A 3 -5.44 -54.08 4.12
CA ASN A 3 -4.86 -52.93 4.82
C ASN A 3 -5.27 -51.57 4.23
N GLY A 4 -6.13 -51.55 3.20
CA GLY A 4 -6.49 -50.32 2.49
C GLY A 4 -7.12 -49.27 3.42
N LEU A 5 -8.04 -49.70 4.30
CA LEU A 5 -8.67 -48.80 5.27
C LEU A 5 -7.68 -48.25 6.29
N LYS A 6 -6.75 -49.07 6.80
CA LYS A 6 -5.72 -48.63 7.77
C LYS A 6 -4.76 -47.61 7.15
N LEU A 7 -4.32 -47.88 5.92
CA LEU A 7 -3.47 -46.95 5.16
C LEU A 7 -4.21 -45.63 4.91
N PHE A 8 -5.47 -45.72 4.47
CA PHE A 8 -6.30 -44.54 4.25
C PHE A 8 -6.45 -43.69 5.52
N LEU A 9 -6.84 -44.30 6.64
CA LEU A 9 -7.01 -43.59 7.91
C LEU A 9 -5.69 -42.96 8.39
N GLY A 10 -4.56 -43.65 8.21
CA GLY A 10 -3.24 -43.11 8.53
C GLY A 10 -2.92 -41.86 7.71
N VAL A 11 -3.04 -41.95 6.38
CA VAL A 11 -2.80 -40.81 5.47
C VAL A 11 -3.75 -39.65 5.76
N PHE A 12 -5.04 -39.94 5.95
CA PHE A 12 -6.04 -38.93 6.29
C PHE A 12 -5.69 -38.23 7.61
N ALA A 13 -5.33 -38.97 8.65
CA ALA A 13 -4.95 -38.40 9.95
C ALA A 13 -3.71 -37.50 9.84
N THR A 14 -2.67 -37.91 9.11
CA THR A 14 -1.48 -37.09 8.89
C THR A 14 -1.82 -35.78 8.17
N LEU A 15 -2.63 -35.83 7.12
CA LEU A 15 -3.06 -34.64 6.39
C LEU A 15 -3.94 -33.72 7.25
N ALA A 16 -4.90 -34.29 7.99
CA ALA A 16 -5.80 -33.55 8.87
C ALA A 16 -5.03 -32.85 9.99
N LEU A 17 -4.11 -33.55 10.66
CA LEU A 17 -3.29 -32.98 11.74
C LEU A 17 -2.34 -31.90 11.20
N SER A 18 -1.74 -32.11 10.03
CA SER A 18 -0.90 -31.10 9.38
C SER A 18 -1.70 -29.83 9.05
N TRP A 19 -2.90 -29.99 8.48
CA TRP A 19 -3.78 -28.88 8.14
C TRP A 19 -4.26 -28.12 9.39
N VAL A 20 -4.70 -28.83 10.44
CA VAL A 20 -5.10 -28.22 11.71
C VAL A 20 -3.93 -27.48 12.36
N GLY A 21 -2.75 -28.09 12.40
CA GLY A 21 -1.54 -27.45 12.93
C GLY A 21 -1.21 -26.15 12.21
N LEU A 22 -1.27 -26.14 10.87
CA LEU A 22 -1.06 -24.94 10.07
C LEU A 22 -2.09 -23.84 10.38
N LEU A 23 -3.37 -24.18 10.44
CA LEU A 23 -4.43 -23.20 10.70
C LEU A 23 -4.35 -22.62 12.12
N LEU A 24 -4.13 -23.46 13.13
CA LEU A 24 -4.04 -23.00 14.52
C LEU A 24 -2.82 -22.12 14.75
N THR A 25 -1.69 -22.46 14.17
CA THR A 25 -0.46 -21.64 14.26
C THR A 25 -0.63 -20.31 13.53
N ALA A 26 -1.18 -20.30 12.31
CA ALA A 26 -1.48 -19.06 11.59
C ALA A 26 -2.47 -18.16 12.36
N HIS A 27 -3.52 -18.75 12.92
CA HIS A 27 -4.50 -18.00 13.72
C HIS A 27 -3.87 -17.42 14.99
N GLN A 28 -3.02 -18.18 15.70
CA GLN A 28 -2.31 -17.66 16.87
C GLN A 28 -1.30 -16.57 16.52
N GLN A 29 -0.61 -16.67 15.38
CA GLN A 29 0.42 -15.72 14.96
C GLN A 29 -0.16 -14.40 14.43
N ILE A 30 -1.23 -14.45 13.63
CA ILE A 30 -1.75 -13.30 12.89
C ILE A 30 -3.18 -12.95 13.33
N GLY A 31 -4.04 -13.96 13.46
CA GLY A 31 -5.46 -13.75 13.75
C GLY A 31 -5.78 -13.17 15.14
N ARG A 32 -4.79 -13.17 16.05
CA ARG A 32 -4.92 -12.59 17.40
C ARG A 32 -4.25 -11.21 17.53
N LEU A 33 -3.75 -10.63 16.44
CA LEU A 33 -3.14 -9.30 16.46
C LEU A 33 -4.22 -8.24 16.73
N SER A 34 -4.00 -7.43 17.76
CA SER A 34 -4.81 -6.24 18.08
C SER A 34 -4.10 -4.96 17.65
N GLN A 35 -4.76 -3.81 17.77
CA GLN A 35 -4.03 -2.54 17.73
C GLN A 35 -3.02 -2.49 18.89
N PHE A 36 -1.91 -1.79 18.68
CA PHE A 36 -0.94 -1.46 19.71
C PHE A 36 -1.24 -0.07 20.27
N LYS A 37 -1.31 0.06 21.59
CA LYS A 37 -1.47 1.35 22.27
C LYS A 37 -0.09 1.87 22.65
N ASP A 38 0.30 3.01 22.10
CA ASP A 38 1.56 3.66 22.46
C ASP A 38 1.51 4.12 23.93
N PRO A 39 2.50 3.78 24.78
CA PRO A 39 2.50 4.17 26.19
C PRO A 39 2.78 5.67 26.43
N VAL A 40 3.29 6.41 25.44
CA VAL A 40 3.67 7.83 25.56
C VAL A 40 2.47 8.74 25.33
N ASP A 41 1.76 8.57 24.22
CA ASP A 41 0.66 9.44 23.79
C ASP A 41 -0.71 8.75 23.80
N GLU A 42 -0.76 7.47 24.19
CA GLU A 42 -1.96 6.63 24.22
C GLU A 42 -2.61 6.37 22.86
N THR A 43 -1.93 6.72 21.77
CA THR A 43 -2.42 6.57 20.41
C THR A 43 -2.46 5.09 20.00
N LEU A 44 -3.54 4.67 19.31
CA LEU A 44 -3.71 3.30 18.81
C LEU A 44 -3.21 3.15 17.37
N TYR A 45 -2.32 2.18 17.14
CA TYR A 45 -1.78 1.88 15.81
C TYR A 45 -2.15 0.45 15.35
N PRO A 46 -2.43 0.23 14.05
CA PRO A 46 -2.57 1.26 13.01
C PRO A 46 -3.85 2.09 13.21
N GLN A 47 -3.85 3.31 12.68
CA GLN A 47 -5.00 4.21 12.70
C GLN A 47 -6.10 3.74 11.73
N PRO A 48 -7.39 3.97 12.02
CA PRO A 48 -8.44 3.74 11.04
C PRO A 48 -8.31 4.66 9.82
N LEU A 49 -8.62 4.12 8.64
CA LEU A 49 -8.84 4.92 7.46
C LEU A 49 -10.08 5.81 7.62
N SER A 50 -10.04 7.01 7.04
CA SER A 50 -11.25 7.84 6.90
C SER A 50 -12.24 7.18 5.93
N GLY A 51 -13.53 7.51 6.03
CA GLY A 51 -14.54 6.94 5.12
C GLY A 51 -14.24 7.18 3.63
N LEU A 52 -13.65 8.35 3.30
CA LEU A 52 -13.23 8.66 1.94
C LEU A 52 -12.04 7.81 1.48
N ALA A 53 -11.08 7.53 2.37
CA ALA A 53 -9.96 6.64 2.09
C ALA A 53 -10.39 5.16 1.96
N VAL A 54 -11.41 4.73 2.71
CA VAL A 54 -12.02 3.40 2.53
C VAL A 54 -12.64 3.27 1.14
N GLN A 55 -13.39 4.27 0.66
CA GLN A 55 -13.89 4.27 -0.72
C GLN A 55 -12.74 4.28 -1.73
N GLY A 56 -11.67 5.03 -1.43
CA GLY A 56 -10.48 5.08 -2.27
C GLY A 56 -9.75 3.76 -2.40
N SER A 57 -9.72 2.93 -1.36
CA SER A 57 -9.12 1.59 -1.42
C SER A 57 -9.92 0.66 -2.34
N MET A 58 -11.24 0.84 -2.43
CA MET A 58 -12.08 0.12 -3.41
C MET A 58 -11.79 0.59 -4.83
N VAL A 59 -11.59 1.90 -5.05
CA VAL A 59 -11.16 2.41 -6.36
C VAL A 59 -9.78 1.88 -6.73
N TYR A 60 -8.84 1.83 -5.80
CA TYR A 60 -7.50 1.25 -6.02
C TYR A 60 -7.57 -0.23 -6.46
N GLN A 61 -8.49 -1.00 -5.87
CA GLN A 61 -8.77 -2.39 -6.24
C GLN A 61 -9.40 -2.49 -7.64
N ASP A 62 -10.44 -1.71 -7.92
CA ASP A 62 -11.15 -1.70 -9.20
C ASP A 62 -10.22 -1.36 -10.39
N LEU A 63 -9.27 -0.44 -10.15
CA LEU A 63 -8.27 -0.06 -11.15
C LEU A 63 -7.12 -1.06 -11.29
N GLY A 64 -7.07 -2.10 -10.46
CA GLY A 64 -6.02 -3.11 -10.49
C GLY A 64 -4.64 -2.57 -10.16
N CYS A 65 -4.53 -1.46 -9.41
CA CYS A 65 -3.24 -0.82 -9.11
C CYS A 65 -2.23 -1.77 -8.41
N VAL A 66 -2.76 -2.72 -7.63
CA VAL A 66 -2.04 -3.80 -6.94
C VAL A 66 -1.22 -4.71 -7.88
N SER A 67 -1.56 -4.73 -9.17
CA SER A 67 -0.81 -5.51 -10.17
C SER A 67 0.56 -4.92 -10.47
N CYS A 68 0.73 -3.60 -10.35
CA CYS A 68 1.98 -2.89 -10.65
C CYS A 68 2.71 -2.39 -9.40
N HIS A 69 1.98 -2.19 -8.30
CA HIS A 69 2.47 -1.60 -7.07
C HIS A 69 2.29 -2.57 -5.90
N THR A 70 3.34 -2.73 -5.10
CA THR A 70 3.23 -3.40 -3.81
C THR A 70 2.82 -2.43 -2.71
N GLN A 71 2.25 -2.97 -1.63
CA GLN A 71 2.06 -2.26 -0.37
C GLN A 71 2.64 -3.09 0.77
N GLN A 72 3.91 -3.44 0.63
CA GLN A 72 4.66 -4.25 1.59
C GLN A 72 6.14 -3.89 1.50
N VAL A 73 6.57 -2.95 2.35
CA VAL A 73 7.97 -2.56 2.44
C VAL A 73 8.76 -3.73 3.01
N ARG A 74 9.81 -4.16 2.31
CA ARG A 74 10.69 -5.22 2.80
C ARG A 74 11.58 -4.69 3.91
N ARG A 75 11.84 -5.55 4.89
CA ARG A 75 12.76 -5.27 6.00
C ARG A 75 14.20 -5.08 5.54
N GLU A 76 15.03 -4.55 6.44
CA GLU A 76 16.44 -4.33 6.18
C GLU A 76 17.16 -5.64 5.80
N GLY A 77 18.09 -5.56 4.85
CA GLY A 77 18.82 -6.72 4.31
C GLY A 77 18.03 -7.52 3.25
N PHE A 78 16.75 -7.23 3.02
CA PHE A 78 15.93 -7.89 2.01
C PHE A 78 15.53 -6.93 0.89
N GLY A 79 16.38 -6.81 -0.13
CA GLY A 79 16.17 -5.89 -1.25
C GLY A 79 16.60 -4.46 -0.93
N ALA A 80 16.02 -3.48 -1.62
CA ALA A 80 16.48 -2.09 -1.60
C ALA A 80 15.38 -1.08 -1.20
N ASP A 81 14.32 -1.53 -0.53
CA ASP A 81 13.11 -0.70 -0.33
C ASP A 81 13.40 0.52 0.56
N LEU A 82 14.11 0.30 1.67
CA LEU A 82 14.51 1.36 2.58
C LEU A 82 15.51 2.32 1.91
N GLY A 83 16.46 1.79 1.13
CA GLY A 83 17.40 2.60 0.35
C GLY A 83 16.72 3.43 -0.74
N ARG A 84 15.60 2.95 -1.31
CA ARG A 84 14.72 3.68 -2.23
C ARG A 84 13.74 4.62 -1.52
N LYS A 85 13.78 4.68 -0.18
CA LYS A 85 12.91 5.50 0.66
C LYS A 85 11.43 5.15 0.53
N TRP A 86 11.08 3.91 0.22
CA TRP A 86 9.68 3.46 0.14
C TRP A 86 9.04 3.22 1.52
N GLY A 87 9.84 3.27 2.58
CA GLY A 87 9.41 3.21 3.97
C GLY A 87 10.58 3.51 4.89
N GLN A 88 10.29 3.87 6.14
CA GLN A 88 11.30 4.03 7.20
C GLN A 88 11.73 2.68 7.78
N ARG A 89 10.84 1.68 7.71
CA ARG A 89 11.06 0.29 8.16
C ARG A 89 10.21 -0.67 7.32
N GLY A 90 10.49 -1.97 7.41
CA GLY A 90 9.69 -2.98 6.72
C GLY A 90 8.31 -3.16 7.35
N SER A 91 7.31 -3.53 6.54
CA SER A 91 5.94 -3.72 6.98
C SER A 91 5.81 -4.85 8.01
N TYR A 92 5.01 -4.61 9.05
CA TYR A 92 4.65 -5.59 10.07
C TYR A 92 3.28 -6.18 9.72
N ALA A 93 3.01 -7.41 10.16
CA ALA A 93 1.68 -7.99 10.02
C ALA A 93 0.60 -7.13 10.71
N ARG A 94 0.96 -6.43 11.80
CA ARG A 94 0.05 -5.55 12.54
C ARG A 94 -0.43 -4.34 11.72
N ASP A 95 0.32 -3.89 10.73
CA ASP A 95 -0.08 -2.76 9.88
C ASP A 95 -1.37 -3.04 9.11
N TYR A 96 -1.63 -4.31 8.80
CA TYR A 96 -2.74 -4.75 7.96
C TYR A 96 -3.99 -5.15 8.73
N ILE A 97 -4.01 -5.10 10.06
CA ILE A 97 -5.13 -5.65 10.86
C ILE A 97 -6.45 -4.90 10.66
N ARG A 98 -6.38 -3.68 10.09
CA ARG A 98 -7.55 -2.86 9.75
C ARG A 98 -7.90 -2.91 8.26
N ASP A 99 -7.11 -3.61 7.45
CA ASP A 99 -7.37 -3.74 6.03
C ASP A 99 -8.37 -4.88 5.81
N GLU A 100 -9.56 -4.55 5.29
CA GLU A 100 -10.56 -5.56 4.93
C GLU A 100 -10.04 -6.48 3.82
N VAL A 101 -9.31 -5.90 2.86
CA VAL A 101 -8.58 -6.62 1.81
C VAL A 101 -7.12 -6.22 1.90
N VAL A 102 -6.24 -7.21 2.10
CA VAL A 102 -4.80 -6.98 2.22
C VAL A 102 -4.15 -6.88 0.84
N LEU A 103 -3.69 -5.67 0.47
CA LEU A 103 -3.20 -5.34 -0.87
C LEU A 103 -1.66 -5.37 -1.00
N ILE A 104 -1.01 -6.45 -0.52
CA ILE A 104 0.47 -6.57 -0.53
C ILE A 104 1.12 -6.40 -1.92
N GLY A 105 0.38 -6.68 -3.00
CA GLY A 105 0.84 -6.55 -4.38
C GLY A 105 1.45 -7.82 -4.97
N GLN A 106 1.47 -7.90 -6.30
CA GLN A 106 2.08 -9.02 -7.04
C GLN A 106 3.40 -8.66 -7.72
N SER A 107 3.51 -7.45 -8.27
CA SER A 107 4.71 -7.00 -9.00
C SER A 107 5.11 -5.58 -8.60
N ARG A 108 6.35 -5.21 -8.94
CA ARG A 108 6.98 -3.93 -8.60
C ARG A 108 7.46 -3.20 -9.86
N LEU A 109 6.54 -3.05 -10.81
CA LEU A 109 6.76 -2.21 -11.98
C LEU A 109 6.78 -0.73 -11.57
N GLY A 110 5.94 -0.35 -10.60
CA GLY A 110 6.00 0.92 -9.90
C GLY A 110 6.62 0.81 -8.50
N PRO A 111 6.74 1.93 -7.78
CA PRO A 111 7.19 1.93 -6.38
C PRO A 111 6.21 1.21 -5.45
N ASP A 112 6.71 0.76 -4.30
CA ASP A 112 5.85 0.37 -3.20
C ASP A 112 5.12 1.59 -2.63
N LEU A 113 3.83 1.43 -2.33
CA LEU A 113 2.95 2.53 -1.95
C LEU A 113 2.53 2.52 -0.48
N ARG A 114 3.01 1.57 0.34
CA ARG A 114 2.52 1.45 1.74
C ARG A 114 2.78 2.72 2.58
N ASN A 115 3.77 3.50 2.19
CA ASN A 115 4.10 4.80 2.80
C ASN A 115 4.02 5.96 1.80
N ALA A 116 3.25 5.85 0.71
CA ALA A 116 3.18 6.87 -0.33
C ALA A 116 2.71 8.25 0.20
N GLY A 117 1.84 8.27 1.21
CA GLY A 117 1.34 9.47 1.87
C GLY A 117 2.23 10.01 2.99
N ASN A 118 3.37 9.37 3.27
CA ASN A 118 4.32 9.86 4.28
C ASN A 118 5.12 11.04 3.71
N LEU A 119 4.72 12.26 4.07
CA LEU A 119 5.35 13.49 3.58
C LEU A 119 6.79 13.70 4.09
N GLU A 120 7.22 13.06 5.18
CA GLU A 120 8.62 13.10 5.60
C GLU A 120 9.51 12.32 4.63
N LEU A 121 9.01 11.18 4.11
CA LEU A 121 9.68 10.39 3.09
C LEU A 121 9.53 10.97 1.68
N HIS A 122 8.35 11.54 1.41
CA HIS A 122 7.96 12.03 0.10
C HIS A 122 7.36 13.45 0.21
N PRO A 123 8.20 14.49 0.41
CA PRO A 123 7.72 15.87 0.61
C PRO A 123 6.89 16.43 -0.54
N TYR A 124 7.05 15.84 -1.73
CA TYR A 124 6.32 16.21 -2.94
C TYR A 124 4.99 15.47 -3.11
N ALA A 125 4.68 14.44 -2.29
CA ALA A 125 3.51 13.58 -2.46
C ALA A 125 2.25 14.18 -1.81
N ASP A 126 1.96 15.43 -2.14
CA ASP A 126 0.70 16.07 -1.77
C ASP A 126 -0.46 15.63 -2.69
N ALA A 127 -1.66 16.18 -2.45
CA ALA A 127 -2.82 15.81 -3.24
C ALA A 127 -2.68 16.22 -4.73
N ASP A 128 -2.10 17.40 -5.02
CA ASP A 128 -1.91 17.89 -6.40
C ASP A 128 -0.96 16.96 -7.18
N TYR A 129 0.11 16.51 -6.54
CA TYR A 129 1.02 15.51 -7.09
C TYR A 129 0.27 14.24 -7.50
N PHE A 130 -0.55 13.67 -6.62
CA PHE A 130 -1.27 12.44 -6.93
C PHE A 130 -2.31 12.65 -8.03
N TYR A 131 -3.05 13.78 -8.03
CA TYR A 131 -3.98 14.07 -9.11
C TYR A 131 -3.27 14.18 -10.45
N ARG A 132 -2.15 14.88 -10.52
CA ARG A 132 -1.37 15.03 -11.75
C ARG A 132 -0.75 13.71 -12.20
N LEU A 133 -0.26 12.90 -11.26
CA LEU A 133 0.26 11.57 -11.52
C LEU A 133 -0.82 10.67 -12.12
N LEU A 134 -2.05 10.72 -11.58
CA LEU A 134 -3.17 9.92 -12.10
C LEU A 134 -3.66 10.44 -13.45
N TYR A 135 -3.78 11.76 -13.64
CA TYR A 135 -4.27 12.35 -14.88
C TYR A 135 -3.28 12.20 -16.03
N ALA A 136 -2.02 12.58 -15.81
CA ALA A 136 -0.95 12.56 -16.79
C ALA A 136 0.38 12.14 -16.15
N PRO A 137 0.61 10.83 -15.95
CA PRO A 137 1.80 10.31 -15.25
C PRO A 137 3.12 10.83 -15.81
N GLN A 138 3.22 10.95 -17.14
CA GLN A 138 4.41 11.48 -17.84
C GLN A 138 4.73 12.94 -17.50
N SER A 139 3.77 13.70 -16.98
CA SER A 139 3.98 15.10 -16.57
C SER A 139 4.70 15.25 -15.24
N VAL A 140 4.71 14.18 -14.43
CA VAL A 140 5.27 14.14 -13.08
C VAL A 140 6.47 13.21 -13.02
N ALA A 141 6.38 12.05 -13.67
CA ALA A 141 7.43 11.04 -13.77
C ALA A 141 7.71 10.72 -15.24
N PRO A 142 8.53 11.53 -15.95
CA PRO A 142 8.89 11.27 -17.34
C PRO A 142 9.52 9.89 -17.52
N GLY A 143 9.05 9.13 -18.52
CA GLY A 143 9.52 7.77 -18.78
C GLY A 143 8.87 6.68 -17.92
N THR A 144 7.87 7.01 -17.11
CA THR A 144 7.07 6.02 -16.37
C THR A 144 6.29 5.11 -17.31
N ASN A 145 6.06 3.86 -16.90
CA ASN A 145 5.14 2.95 -17.60
C ASN A 145 3.74 2.94 -16.96
N MET A 146 3.49 3.80 -15.98
CA MET A 146 2.16 3.95 -15.37
C MET A 146 1.15 4.46 -16.41
N PRO A 147 0.01 3.79 -16.60
CA PRO A 147 -1.03 4.26 -17.49
C PRO A 147 -1.71 5.51 -16.93
N ALA A 148 -2.15 6.39 -17.83
CA ALA A 148 -2.95 7.55 -17.45
C ALA A 148 -4.37 7.11 -17.06
N HIS A 149 -4.83 7.53 -15.90
CA HIS A 149 -6.20 7.35 -15.41
C HIS A 149 -7.00 8.64 -15.64
N ALA A 150 -6.83 9.26 -16.82
CA ALA A 150 -7.47 10.52 -17.18
C ALA A 150 -9.01 10.46 -17.10
N PHE A 151 -9.60 9.27 -17.25
CA PHE A 151 -11.04 9.03 -17.10
C PHE A 151 -11.57 9.26 -15.67
N LEU A 152 -10.70 9.41 -14.67
CA LEU A 152 -11.10 9.82 -13.32
C LEU A 152 -11.29 11.35 -13.21
N PHE A 153 -11.15 12.08 -14.30
CA PHE A 153 -11.21 13.53 -14.35
C PHE A 153 -12.18 13.97 -15.45
N GLU A 154 -12.84 15.10 -15.21
CA GLU A 154 -13.72 15.75 -16.17
C GLU A 154 -13.06 17.00 -16.72
N VAL A 155 -13.25 17.24 -18.01
CA VAL A 155 -12.74 18.45 -18.67
C VAL A 155 -13.92 19.37 -18.94
N HIS A 156 -13.89 20.56 -18.36
CA HIS A 156 -14.96 21.56 -18.51
C HIS A 156 -14.42 22.80 -19.22
N ALA A 157 -15.25 23.45 -20.04
CA ALA A 157 -14.91 24.72 -20.64
C ALA A 157 -15.14 25.85 -19.62
N LEU A 158 -14.13 26.69 -19.41
CA LEU A 158 -14.23 27.85 -18.51
C LEU A 158 -15.23 28.86 -19.05
N ALA A 159 -15.25 29.13 -20.36
CA ALA A 159 -16.23 30.00 -21.01
C ALA A 159 -16.49 31.34 -20.27
N GLY A 160 -15.44 31.96 -19.72
CA GLY A 160 -15.53 33.20 -18.94
C GLY A 160 -15.92 33.04 -17.46
N ARG A 161 -16.12 31.81 -16.98
CA ARG A 161 -16.32 31.48 -15.55
C ARG A 161 -14.98 31.40 -14.82
N GLN A 162 -15.04 31.57 -13.51
CA GLN A 162 -13.90 31.28 -12.64
C GLN A 162 -13.64 29.77 -12.61
N PRO A 163 -12.37 29.33 -12.57
CA PRO A 163 -12.03 27.93 -12.39
C PRO A 163 -12.62 27.36 -11.10
N SER A 164 -12.99 26.09 -11.15
CA SER A 164 -13.41 25.32 -10.00
C SER A 164 -12.34 25.31 -8.92
N THR A 165 -12.75 25.35 -7.65
CA THR A 165 -11.86 25.21 -6.49
C THR A 165 -11.11 23.88 -6.47
N HIS A 166 -11.61 22.88 -7.19
CA HIS A 166 -11.03 21.55 -7.29
C HIS A 166 -10.25 21.32 -8.59
N ALA A 167 -10.14 22.33 -9.46
CA ALA A 167 -9.41 22.19 -10.71
C ALA A 167 -7.92 21.97 -10.45
N ILE A 168 -7.34 20.99 -11.15
CA ILE A 168 -5.92 20.63 -11.00
C ILE A 168 -5.04 21.42 -11.96
N LYS A 169 -3.81 21.71 -11.55
CA LYS A 169 -2.85 22.43 -12.38
C LYS A 169 -2.06 21.47 -13.25
N VAL A 170 -2.47 21.33 -14.51
CA VAL A 170 -1.77 20.44 -15.46
C VAL A 170 -0.77 21.25 -16.30
N PRO A 171 0.52 20.87 -16.35
CA PRO A 171 1.53 21.65 -17.06
C PRO A 171 1.46 21.46 -18.59
N GLY A 172 1.50 22.59 -19.30
CA GLY A 172 1.82 22.66 -20.73
C GLY A 172 1.04 21.67 -21.61
N ARG A 173 1.78 20.90 -22.40
CA ARG A 173 1.23 19.95 -23.40
C ARG A 173 0.36 18.83 -22.84
N PHE A 174 0.34 18.63 -21.52
CA PHE A 174 -0.46 17.59 -20.89
C PHE A 174 -1.86 18.09 -20.50
N GLY A 175 -2.07 19.42 -20.48
CA GLY A 175 -3.38 20.01 -20.19
C GLY A 175 -4.36 19.93 -21.36
N PRO A 176 -5.64 20.21 -21.12
CA PRO A 176 -6.71 20.15 -22.12
C PRO A 176 -6.65 21.29 -23.17
N GLY A 177 -5.64 22.17 -23.10
CA GLY A 177 -5.53 23.35 -23.93
C GLY A 177 -6.14 24.61 -23.28
N PRO A 178 -5.98 25.78 -23.92
CA PRO A 178 -6.47 27.05 -23.38
C PRO A 178 -8.00 27.09 -23.28
N GLY A 179 -8.52 27.65 -22.18
CA GLY A 179 -9.97 27.83 -21.98
C GLY A 179 -10.69 26.63 -21.37
N TYR A 180 -9.97 25.57 -21.01
CA TYR A 180 -10.51 24.38 -20.35
C TYR A 180 -9.86 24.16 -18.98
N GLU A 181 -10.60 23.54 -18.08
CA GLU A 181 -10.13 23.08 -16.77
C GLU A 181 -10.30 21.58 -16.62
N VAL A 182 -9.49 20.98 -15.74
CA VAL A 182 -9.55 19.55 -15.41
C VAL A 182 -9.96 19.43 -13.96
N VAL A 183 -11.09 18.78 -13.70
CA VAL A 183 -11.67 18.63 -12.36
C VAL A 183 -11.68 17.15 -11.98
N PRO A 184 -11.11 16.75 -10.84
CA PRO A 184 -11.17 15.38 -10.37
C PRO A 184 -12.61 14.96 -10.06
N THR A 185 -12.97 13.74 -10.42
CA THR A 185 -14.25 13.14 -9.98
C THR A 185 -14.17 12.74 -8.51
N ASN A 186 -15.32 12.39 -7.91
CA ASN A 186 -15.36 11.79 -6.57
C ASN A 186 -14.48 10.53 -6.45
N ARG A 187 -14.38 9.73 -7.53
CA ARG A 187 -13.50 8.56 -7.56
C ARG A 187 -12.03 8.97 -7.45
N ALA A 188 -11.60 10.02 -8.17
CA ALA A 188 -10.24 10.56 -8.03
C ALA A 188 -9.98 11.07 -6.60
N HIS A 189 -10.92 11.84 -6.03
CA HIS A 189 -10.79 12.35 -4.65
C HIS A 189 -10.64 11.22 -3.64
N SER A 190 -11.48 10.18 -3.74
CA SER A 190 -11.39 9.01 -2.86
C SER A 190 -10.05 8.29 -3.00
N LEU A 191 -9.59 8.04 -4.23
CA LEU A 191 -8.31 7.36 -4.49
C LEU A 191 -7.13 8.16 -3.94
N VAL A 192 -7.09 9.47 -4.14
CA VAL A 192 -6.02 10.32 -3.59
C VAL A 192 -6.07 10.33 -2.06
N ALA A 193 -7.25 10.42 -1.46
CA ALA A 193 -7.39 10.32 0.00
C ALA A 193 -6.86 8.99 0.55
N TYR A 194 -7.08 7.88 -0.17
CA TYR A 194 -6.49 6.59 0.17
C TYR A 194 -4.97 6.61 0.06
N LEU A 195 -4.39 7.06 -1.06
CA LEU A 195 -2.93 7.13 -1.24
C LEU A 195 -2.25 8.00 -0.17
N GLN A 196 -2.86 9.13 0.20
CA GLN A 196 -2.38 10.00 1.28
C GLN A 196 -2.52 9.37 2.68
N SER A 197 -3.45 8.43 2.86
CA SER A 197 -3.61 7.70 4.12
C SER A 197 -2.57 6.60 4.32
N LEU A 198 -1.86 6.19 3.26
CA LEU A 198 -0.81 5.16 3.33
C LEU A 198 0.47 5.75 3.94
N LYS A 199 0.62 5.61 5.25
CA LYS A 199 1.72 6.20 6.02
C LYS A 199 2.06 5.38 7.28
N ASP A 200 2.24 4.08 7.11
CA ASP A 200 2.63 3.18 8.21
C ASP A 200 4.11 3.33 8.58
N SER A 201 4.39 4.40 9.34
CA SER A 201 5.71 4.73 9.87
C SER A 201 5.93 4.27 11.31
N TYR A 202 4.87 4.00 12.07
CA TYR A 202 4.99 3.66 13.48
C TYR A 202 5.80 2.36 13.68
N ASP A 203 6.83 2.40 14.52
CA ASP A 203 7.70 1.26 14.77
C ASP A 203 7.41 0.62 16.13
N TYR A 204 6.62 -0.47 16.13
CA TYR A 204 6.18 -1.13 17.36
C TYR A 204 7.37 -1.71 18.14
N PRO A 205 7.62 -1.26 19.39
CA PRO A 205 8.78 -1.71 20.16
C PRO A 205 8.87 -3.22 20.35
N ILE A 206 7.73 -3.90 20.50
CA ILE A 206 7.64 -5.36 20.67
C ILE A 206 7.92 -6.17 19.39
N GLU A 207 7.89 -5.53 18.23
CA GLU A 207 8.10 -6.17 16.92
C GLU A 207 9.38 -5.68 16.22
N ARG A 208 10.05 -4.65 16.74
CA ARG A 208 11.24 -4.01 16.15
C ARG A 208 12.31 -5.00 15.69
N SER A 209 12.55 -6.05 16.47
CA SER A 209 13.53 -7.10 16.13
C SER A 209 13.22 -7.84 14.81
N ARG A 210 11.96 -7.88 14.38
CA ARG A 210 11.55 -8.51 13.11
C ARG A 210 12.08 -7.77 11.88
N ASN A 211 12.38 -6.47 12.03
CA ASN A 211 12.92 -5.61 10.98
C ASN A 211 14.45 -5.48 11.01
N ALA A 212 15.13 -6.00 12.04
CA ALA A 212 16.58 -5.99 12.11
C ALA A 212 17.20 -6.83 10.99
N ALA A 213 18.30 -6.36 10.43
CA ALA A 213 19.12 -7.16 9.52
C ALA A 213 19.60 -8.44 10.22
N ALA A 214 19.70 -9.54 9.46
CA ALA A 214 20.30 -10.76 9.98
C ALA A 214 21.77 -10.47 10.37
N GLU A 215 22.18 -10.92 11.56
CA GLU A 215 23.59 -10.83 11.97
C GLU A 215 24.47 -11.51 10.91
N LYS A 216 25.48 -10.79 10.42
CA LYS A 216 26.49 -11.42 9.56
C LYS A 216 27.14 -12.57 10.35
N PRO A 217 27.36 -13.75 9.74
CA PRO A 217 28.14 -14.79 10.40
C PRO A 217 29.46 -14.17 10.85
N LYS A 218 29.83 -14.36 12.13
CA LYS A 218 31.16 -13.97 12.59
C LYS A 218 32.16 -14.62 11.66
N GLU A 219 32.96 -13.83 10.95
CA GLU A 219 34.09 -14.34 10.20
C GLU A 219 34.96 -15.10 11.21
N GLY A 220 34.90 -16.42 11.14
CA GLY A 220 35.74 -17.29 11.93
C GLY A 220 37.17 -17.00 11.52
N GLY A 221 37.94 -16.39 12.42
CA GLY A 221 39.38 -16.28 12.27
C GLY A 221 39.94 -17.69 12.07
N HIS A 222 40.51 -17.91 10.88
CA HIS A 222 41.39 -19.05 10.61
C HIS A 222 42.71 -18.87 11.33
#